data_AF-A0A2A5AKA6-F1
#
_entry.id   AF-A0A2A5AKA6-F1
#
_cell.length_a   1.000
_cell.length_b   1.000
_cell.length_c   1.000
_cell.angle_alpha   90.00
_cell.angle_beta   90.00
_cell.angle_gamma   90.00
#
_symmetry.space_group_name_H-M   'P 1'
#
loop_
_entity.id
_entity.type
_entity.pdbx_description
1 polymer ?
#
loop_
_entity_poly.entity_id
_entity_poly.type
_entity_poly.pdbx_seq_one_letter_code
_entity_poly.pdbx_strand_id
1 'polypeptide(L)'
;MTTENHIFIPQSSYSLEELTDCGHGKLFGPGNAKLPINNMLMMDRIVEINSDGGEYGRGKIVAELDIHPDLWFFDCHFPGDPVMPGCLGLDALWQLVGFFLGWSEHPGRGRALGSGEVKFTGEILPTAKKVTYELSISRLIARSLVLGIADGTVA
;
A
#
# COMPACT_ATOMS: atom_id res chain seq x y z
N MET A 1 -13.30 -0.03 29.15
CA MET A 1 -12.08 -0.61 28.54
C MET A 1 -11.08 0.52 28.47
N THR A 2 -10.02 0.41 29.26
CA THR A 2 -8.93 1.40 29.31
C THR A 2 -8.27 1.46 27.94
N THR A 3 -8.41 2.59 27.25
CA THR A 3 -7.58 2.93 26.10
C THR A 3 -6.16 3.08 26.61
N GLU A 4 -5.34 2.04 26.46
CA GLU A 4 -3.90 2.21 26.51
C GLU A 4 -3.54 3.30 25.50
N ASN A 5 -2.74 4.28 25.94
CA ASN A 5 -2.22 5.32 25.07
C ASN A 5 -1.29 4.66 24.06
N HIS A 6 -1.84 4.25 22.92
CA HIS A 6 -1.06 3.78 21.78
C HIS A 6 -0.30 4.97 21.19
N ILE A 7 1.02 4.98 21.33
CA ILE A 7 1.89 5.99 20.72
C ILE A 7 2.46 5.38 19.44
N PHE A 8 2.06 5.91 18.30
CA PHE A 8 2.67 5.59 17.02
C PHE A 8 3.77 6.61 16.71
N ILE A 9 4.93 6.14 16.24
CA ILE A 9 6.04 6.99 15.81
C ILE A 9 6.26 6.73 14.31
N PRO A 10 6.01 7.72 13.45
CA PRO A 10 6.25 7.58 12.02
C PRO A 10 7.73 7.27 11.70
N GLN A 11 7.95 6.18 10.99
CA GLN A 11 9.24 5.81 10.37
C GLN A 11 9.23 6.13 8.88
N SER A 12 10.42 6.27 8.27
CA SER A 12 10.60 6.53 6.83
C SER A 12 10.67 5.27 5.97
N SER A 13 10.61 4.08 6.58
CA SER A 13 10.60 2.77 5.93
C SER A 13 9.97 1.72 6.85
N TYR A 14 9.41 0.64 6.30
CA TYR A 14 8.77 -0.44 7.04
C TYR A 14 9.07 -1.81 6.42
N SER A 15 9.39 -2.78 7.27
CA SER A 15 9.63 -4.18 6.92
C SER A 15 8.33 -5.00 6.80
N LEU A 16 8.40 -6.19 6.21
CA LEU A 16 7.26 -7.11 6.08
C LEU A 16 6.60 -7.42 7.43
N GLU A 17 7.40 -7.58 8.49
CA GLU A 17 6.90 -7.84 9.84
C GLU A 17 6.04 -6.67 10.34
N GLU A 18 6.50 -5.45 10.14
CA GLU A 18 5.76 -4.24 10.54
C GLU A 18 4.51 -4.01 9.70
N LEU A 19 4.55 -4.32 8.40
CA LEU A 19 3.37 -4.29 7.52
C LEU A 19 2.34 -5.35 7.93
N THR A 20 2.80 -6.53 8.33
CA THR A 20 1.95 -7.59 8.86
C THR A 20 1.31 -7.17 10.19
N ASP A 21 2.07 -6.54 11.08
CA ASP A 21 1.56 -5.98 12.31
C ASP A 21 0.56 -4.84 12.08
N CYS A 22 0.76 -4.03 11.03
CA CYS A 22 -0.24 -3.07 10.56
C CYS A 22 -1.54 -3.77 10.15
N GLY A 23 -1.46 -4.87 9.40
CA GLY A 23 -2.63 -5.66 9.02
C GLY A 23 -3.38 -6.27 10.21
N HIS A 24 -2.68 -6.64 11.28
CA HIS A 24 -3.29 -7.07 12.53
C HIS A 24 -3.81 -5.90 13.39
N GLY A 25 -3.46 -4.65 13.05
CA GLY A 25 -3.88 -3.43 13.75
C GLY A 25 -3.05 -3.09 14.97
N LYS A 26 -1.79 -3.53 15.00
CA LYS A 26 -0.83 -3.23 16.07
C LYS A 26 0.01 -1.98 15.78
N LEU A 27 0.04 -1.50 14.54
CA LEU A 27 0.89 -0.37 14.14
C LEU A 27 0.27 1.00 14.47
N PHE A 28 -0.91 1.31 13.93
CA PHE A 28 -1.56 2.63 14.12
C PHE A 28 -2.52 2.68 15.31
N GLY A 29 -2.71 1.57 16.03
CA GLY A 29 -3.60 1.47 17.18
C GLY A 29 -5.06 1.12 16.84
N PRO A 30 -5.90 0.91 17.87
CA PRO A 30 -7.25 0.38 17.71
C PRO A 30 -8.17 1.37 16.98
N GLY A 31 -8.92 0.85 16.00
CA GLY A 31 -9.90 1.63 15.24
C GLY A 31 -9.35 2.38 14.03
N ASN A 32 -8.02 2.38 13.85
CA ASN A 32 -7.34 3.08 12.76
C ASN A 32 -7.09 2.18 11.55
N ALA A 33 -6.34 2.70 10.58
CA ALA A 33 -6.04 2.03 9.32
C ALA A 33 -5.36 0.68 9.57
N LYS A 34 -5.61 -0.26 8.66
CA LYS A 34 -4.96 -1.57 8.61
C LYS A 34 -4.69 -1.90 7.15
N LEU A 35 -3.58 -2.57 6.91
CA LEU A 35 -3.34 -3.23 5.64
C LEU A 35 -4.16 -4.54 5.57
N PRO A 36 -4.38 -5.10 4.38
CA PRO A 36 -4.72 -6.51 4.24
C PRO A 36 -3.62 -7.42 4.81
N ILE A 37 -3.92 -8.72 4.95
CA ILE A 37 -2.98 -9.73 5.46
C ILE A 37 -2.82 -10.87 4.46
N ASN A 38 -1.74 -11.64 4.60
CA ASN A 38 -1.44 -12.83 3.80
C ASN A 38 -1.54 -12.53 2.30
N ASN A 39 -2.28 -13.36 1.56
CA ASN A 39 -2.43 -13.31 0.10
C ASN A 39 -3.03 -12.01 -0.46
N MET A 40 -3.55 -11.12 0.38
CA MET A 40 -4.04 -9.81 -0.04
C MET A 40 -3.08 -8.66 0.29
N LEU A 41 -2.03 -8.88 1.08
CA LEU A 41 -0.98 -7.88 1.32
C LEU A 41 -0.04 -7.88 0.11
N MET A 42 -0.07 -6.82 -0.70
CA MET A 42 0.61 -6.77 -2.00
C MET A 42 1.94 -6.02 -1.97
N MET A 43 2.65 -6.04 -0.86
CA MET A 43 4.00 -5.48 -0.73
C MET A 43 4.74 -6.17 0.42
N ASP A 44 6.05 -6.32 0.27
CA ASP A 44 6.93 -6.85 1.31
C ASP A 44 7.55 -5.76 2.16
N ARG A 45 7.66 -4.55 1.61
CA ARG A 45 8.33 -3.44 2.31
C ARG A 45 7.91 -2.09 1.76
N ILE A 46 7.95 -1.09 2.62
CA ILE A 46 8.00 0.32 2.25
C ILE A 46 9.45 0.76 2.41
N VAL A 47 10.11 1.12 1.32
CA VAL A 47 11.53 1.54 1.35
C VAL A 47 11.68 3.05 1.58
N GLU A 48 10.64 3.82 1.26
CA GLU A 48 10.60 5.27 1.46
C GLU A 48 9.16 5.71 1.74
N ILE A 49 8.94 6.52 2.78
CA ILE A 49 7.70 7.27 2.99
C ILE A 49 8.00 8.60 3.66
N ASN A 50 7.55 9.69 3.05
CA ASN A 50 7.80 11.06 3.50
C ASN A 50 6.54 11.93 3.34
N SER A 51 6.38 12.94 4.19
CA SER A 51 5.26 13.90 4.13
C SER A 51 5.45 15.01 3.10
N ASP A 52 6.64 15.10 2.50
CA ASP A 52 7.04 16.05 1.47
C ASP A 52 7.60 15.31 0.24
N GLY A 53 7.98 16.08 -0.79
CA GLY A 53 8.42 15.51 -2.07
C GLY A 53 7.29 14.86 -2.87
N GLY A 54 7.66 13.95 -3.78
CA GLY A 54 6.79 13.45 -4.84
C GLY A 54 6.52 14.52 -5.90
N GLU A 55 5.78 14.17 -6.96
CA GLU A 55 5.49 15.07 -8.08
C GLU A 55 4.82 16.37 -7.64
N TYR A 56 4.01 16.31 -6.59
CA TYR A 56 3.20 17.45 -6.10
C TYR A 56 3.77 18.13 -4.85
N GLY A 57 4.90 17.66 -4.31
CA GLY A 57 5.51 18.20 -3.10
C GLY A 57 4.70 17.98 -1.81
N ARG A 58 3.82 16.97 -1.76
CA ARG A 58 2.88 16.71 -0.66
C ARG A 58 3.00 15.32 -0.05
N GLY A 59 4.07 14.62 -0.39
CA GLY A 59 4.37 13.29 0.12
C GLY A 59 4.62 12.29 -0.98
N LYS A 60 5.49 11.34 -0.66
CA LYS A 60 5.89 10.24 -1.55
C LYS A 60 5.92 8.95 -0.74
N ILE A 61 5.58 7.85 -1.39
CA ILE A 61 5.81 6.50 -0.88
C ILE A 61 6.39 5.62 -2.00
N VAL A 62 7.41 4.84 -1.65
CA VAL A 62 8.01 3.81 -2.49
C VAL A 62 7.95 2.48 -1.74
N ALA A 63 7.36 1.48 -2.36
CA ALA A 63 7.22 0.14 -1.79
C ALA A 63 7.61 -0.93 -2.80
N GLU A 64 7.88 -2.13 -2.32
CA GLU A 64 8.36 -3.23 -3.14
C GLU A 64 7.67 -4.54 -2.79
N LEU A 65 7.47 -5.40 -3.79
CA LEU A 65 7.06 -6.79 -3.67
C LEU A 65 8.09 -7.67 -4.40
N ASP A 66 8.66 -8.64 -3.71
CA ASP A 66 9.54 -9.62 -4.34
C ASP A 66 8.71 -10.62 -5.14
N ILE A 67 9.15 -10.91 -6.36
CA ILE A 67 8.45 -11.84 -7.24
C ILE A 67 9.15 -13.19 -7.21
N HIS A 68 8.35 -14.21 -6.88
CA HIS A 68 8.76 -15.59 -6.89
C HIS A 68 7.71 -16.45 -7.65
N PRO A 69 8.13 -17.47 -8.42
CA PRO A 69 7.19 -18.26 -9.24
C PRO A 69 6.08 -18.98 -8.46
N ASP A 70 6.27 -19.20 -7.17
CA ASP A 70 5.35 -19.84 -6.25
C ASP A 70 4.37 -18.86 -5.55
N LEU A 71 4.35 -17.58 -5.95
CA LEU A 71 3.28 -16.67 -5.54
C LEU A 71 1.92 -17.23 -5.99
N TRP A 72 0.99 -17.28 -5.03
CA TRP A 72 -0.29 -18.01 -5.17
C TRP A 72 -1.08 -17.66 -6.44
N PHE A 73 -1.01 -16.40 -6.86
CA PHE A 73 -1.79 -15.91 -7.99
C PHE A 73 -1.29 -16.45 -9.34
N PHE A 74 -0.02 -16.82 -9.47
CA PHE A 74 0.51 -17.36 -10.73
C PHE A 74 -0.06 -18.75 -11.04
N ASP A 75 -0.36 -19.54 -10.03
CA ASP A 75 -0.93 -20.89 -10.21
C ASP A 75 -2.36 -20.83 -10.77
N CYS A 76 -3.12 -19.79 -10.40
CA CYS A 76 -4.53 -19.65 -10.81
C CYS A 76 -4.79 -18.59 -11.89
N HIS A 77 -3.80 -17.78 -12.27
CA HIS A 77 -4.00 -16.65 -13.19
C HIS A 77 -2.83 -16.54 -14.20
N PHE A 78 -2.88 -17.24 -15.34
CA PHE A 78 -3.82 -18.30 -15.72
C PHE A 78 -3.08 -19.64 -15.78
N PRO A 79 -3.77 -20.79 -15.63
CA PRO A 79 -3.14 -22.08 -15.87
C PRO A 79 -2.52 -22.16 -17.28
N GLY A 80 -1.19 -22.28 -17.35
CA GLY A 80 -0.42 -22.33 -18.60
C GLY A 80 -0.01 -20.97 -19.18
N ASP A 81 -0.46 -19.86 -18.58
CA ASP A 81 -0.10 -18.47 -18.96
C ASP A 81 -0.04 -17.59 -17.70
N PRO A 82 0.97 -17.81 -16.83
CA PRO A 82 1.02 -17.19 -15.51
C PRO A 82 1.42 -15.71 -15.59
N VAL A 83 0.58 -14.84 -15.01
CA VAL A 83 0.78 -13.40 -14.95
C VAL A 83 0.13 -12.82 -13.69
N MET A 84 0.80 -11.90 -13.00
CA MET A 84 0.22 -11.25 -11.83
C MET A 84 -1.08 -10.53 -12.24
N PRO A 85 -2.20 -10.73 -11.53
CA PRO A 85 -3.42 -9.98 -11.79
C PRO A 85 -3.17 -8.46 -11.65
N GLY A 86 -3.39 -7.70 -12.72
CA GLY A 86 -3.18 -6.24 -12.70
C GLY A 86 -4.01 -5.52 -11.62
N CYS A 87 -5.15 -6.08 -11.23
CA CYS A 87 -5.97 -5.57 -10.12
C CYS A 87 -5.27 -5.64 -8.76
N LEU A 88 -4.37 -6.61 -8.54
CA LEU A 88 -3.60 -6.70 -7.30
C LEU A 88 -2.51 -5.64 -7.23
N GLY A 89 -1.89 -5.31 -8.37
CA GLY A 89 -0.97 -4.17 -8.46
C GLY A 89 -1.69 -2.83 -8.23
N LEU A 90 -2.91 -2.68 -8.74
CA LEU A 90 -3.75 -1.52 -8.44
C LEU A 90 -4.15 -1.45 -6.95
N ASP A 91 -4.50 -2.59 -6.35
CA ASP A 91 -4.85 -2.65 -4.93
C ASP A 91 -3.67 -2.28 -4.03
N ALA A 92 -2.43 -2.66 -4.40
CA ALA A 92 -1.22 -2.22 -3.70
C ALA A 92 -1.14 -0.68 -3.60
N LEU A 93 -1.47 0.04 -4.67
CA LEU A 93 -1.50 1.50 -4.65
C LEU A 93 -2.56 2.04 -3.68
N TRP A 94 -3.77 1.45 -3.64
CA TRP A 94 -4.80 1.85 -2.67
C TRP A 94 -4.39 1.53 -1.21
N GLN A 95 -3.75 0.39 -0.99
CA GLN A 95 -3.18 0.01 0.30
C GLN A 95 -2.16 1.06 0.76
N LEU A 96 -1.27 1.52 -0.13
CA LEU A 96 -0.26 2.54 0.16
C LEU A 96 -0.88 3.91 0.46
N VAL A 97 -1.94 4.33 -0.25
CA VAL A 97 -2.68 5.57 0.11
C VAL A 97 -3.30 5.44 1.51
N GLY A 98 -3.95 4.30 1.80
CA GLY A 98 -4.53 4.05 3.11
C GLY A 98 -3.50 4.03 4.23
N PHE A 99 -2.34 3.42 3.97
CA PHE A 99 -1.20 3.39 4.87
C PHE A 99 -0.67 4.81 5.11
N PHE A 100 -0.49 5.62 4.07
CA PHE A 100 -0.05 7.01 4.19
C PHE A 100 -0.96 7.85 5.08
N LEU A 101 -2.28 7.67 4.99
CA LEU A 101 -3.24 8.37 5.85
C LEU A 101 -3.11 7.96 7.32
N GLY A 102 -2.95 6.65 7.60
CA GLY A 102 -2.71 6.15 8.95
C GLY A 102 -1.35 6.59 9.51
N TRP A 103 -0.31 6.58 8.66
CA TRP A 103 1.03 7.07 8.95
C TRP A 103 1.04 8.58 9.25
N SER A 104 0.14 9.34 8.61
CA SER A 104 -0.10 10.76 8.89
C SER A 104 -0.98 10.99 10.13
N GLU A 105 -1.12 9.98 10.99
CA GLU A 105 -1.88 10.00 12.25
C GLU A 105 -3.38 10.35 12.10
N HIS A 106 -3.95 10.13 10.91
CA HIS A 106 -5.39 10.31 10.73
C HIS A 106 -6.18 9.10 11.22
N PRO A 107 -7.22 9.30 12.07
CA PRO A 107 -7.97 8.20 12.63
C PRO A 107 -8.95 7.59 11.62
N GLY A 108 -9.34 6.34 11.88
CA GLY A 108 -10.41 5.65 11.15
C GLY A 108 -9.91 4.53 10.22
N ARG A 109 -10.88 3.78 9.67
CA ARG A 109 -10.60 2.58 8.87
C ARG A 109 -10.60 2.91 7.38
N GLY A 110 -9.54 2.51 6.67
CA GLY A 110 -9.38 2.78 5.25
C GLY A 110 -10.44 2.09 4.37
N ARG A 111 -10.88 2.79 3.32
CA ARG A 111 -11.71 2.26 2.23
C ARG A 111 -11.23 2.89 0.93
N ALA A 112 -10.90 2.07 -0.07
CA ALA A 112 -10.66 2.57 -1.42
C ALA A 112 -11.96 3.15 -1.98
N LEU A 113 -11.88 4.34 -2.57
CA LEU A 113 -13.04 5.01 -3.20
C LEU A 113 -13.02 4.93 -4.73
N GLY A 114 -11.93 4.43 -5.31
CA GLY A 114 -11.75 4.25 -6.75
C GLY A 114 -10.50 4.94 -7.28
N SER A 115 -10.46 5.11 -8.59
CA SER A 115 -9.39 5.74 -9.35
C SER A 115 -9.98 6.50 -10.53
N GLY A 116 -9.28 7.55 -10.99
CA GLY A 116 -9.69 8.29 -12.19
C GLY A 116 -9.42 7.48 -13.46
N GLU A 117 -8.15 7.38 -13.85
CA GLU A 117 -7.69 6.62 -15.01
C GLU A 117 -6.72 5.52 -14.56
N VAL A 118 -6.83 4.34 -15.17
CA VAL A 118 -5.91 3.20 -14.94
C VAL A 118 -5.47 2.68 -16.30
N LYS A 119 -4.16 2.49 -16.47
CA LYS A 119 -3.56 1.95 -17.70
C LYS A 119 -2.65 0.78 -17.35
N PHE A 120 -2.86 -0.36 -18.00
CA PHE A 120 -1.94 -1.50 -17.97
C PHE A 120 -1.24 -1.56 -19.32
N THR A 121 0.06 -1.27 -19.34
CA THR A 121 0.88 -1.23 -20.56
C THR A 121 1.96 -2.32 -20.61
N GLY A 122 1.96 -3.19 -19.61
CA GLY A 122 2.91 -4.30 -19.45
C GLY A 122 2.35 -5.31 -18.47
N GLU A 123 3.19 -6.29 -18.11
CA GLU A 123 2.80 -7.44 -17.31
C GLU A 123 3.94 -7.88 -16.37
N ILE A 124 3.58 -8.54 -15.27
CA ILE A 124 4.54 -9.09 -14.30
C ILE A 124 4.48 -10.61 -14.40
N LEU A 125 5.55 -11.19 -14.93
CA LEU A 125 5.70 -12.63 -15.12
C LEU A 125 6.40 -13.30 -13.93
N PRO A 126 6.27 -14.62 -13.75
CA PRO A 126 6.99 -15.38 -12.71
C PRO A 126 8.52 -15.25 -12.76
N THR A 127 9.06 -14.86 -13.91
CA THR A 127 10.50 -14.65 -14.12
C THR A 127 10.99 -13.28 -13.63
N ALA A 128 10.08 -12.35 -13.34
CA ALA A 128 10.43 -11.07 -12.73
C ALA A 128 11.07 -11.29 -11.36
N LYS A 129 11.71 -10.25 -10.82
CA LYS A 129 12.40 -10.31 -9.53
C LYS A 129 11.74 -9.47 -8.47
N LYS A 130 11.19 -8.33 -8.87
CA LYS A 130 10.65 -7.34 -7.97
C LYS A 130 9.66 -6.47 -8.72
N VAL A 131 8.62 -6.07 -8.03
CA VAL A 131 7.71 -4.99 -8.42
C VAL A 131 7.99 -3.82 -7.49
N THR A 132 8.03 -2.62 -8.07
CA THR A 132 8.16 -1.35 -7.34
C THR A 132 6.88 -0.55 -7.52
N TYR A 133 6.32 -0.10 -6.41
CA TYR A 133 5.20 0.81 -6.35
C TYR A 133 5.73 2.19 -5.99
N GLU A 134 5.49 3.18 -6.83
CA GLU A 134 5.78 4.58 -6.50
C GLU A 134 4.49 5.37 -6.50
N LEU A 135 4.29 6.21 -5.48
CA LEU A 135 3.07 6.99 -5.33
C LEU A 135 3.38 8.40 -4.83
N SER A 136 2.78 9.38 -5.50
CA SER A 136 2.89 10.81 -5.19
C SER A 136 1.53 11.34 -4.73
N ILE A 137 1.48 11.86 -3.51
CA ILE A 137 0.25 12.40 -2.94
C ILE A 137 -0.10 13.71 -3.65
N SER A 138 -1.21 13.75 -4.37
CA SER A 138 -1.67 14.97 -5.05
C SER A 138 -2.49 15.85 -4.11
N ARG A 139 -3.28 15.23 -3.22
CA ARG A 139 -4.12 15.97 -2.27
C ARG A 139 -4.42 15.14 -1.03
N LEU A 140 -4.38 15.81 0.12
CA LEU A 140 -4.90 15.31 1.38
C LEU A 140 -6.00 16.24 1.89
N ILE A 141 -7.13 15.68 2.30
CA ILE A 141 -8.26 16.38 2.89
C ILE A 141 -8.50 15.77 4.27
N ALA A 142 -8.31 16.54 5.34
CA ALA A 142 -8.58 16.12 6.71
C ALA A 142 -9.60 17.05 7.37
N ARG A 143 -10.88 16.82 7.08
CA ARG A 143 -12.02 17.57 7.67
C ARG A 143 -12.98 16.58 8.34
N SER A 144 -14.28 16.69 8.08
CA SER A 144 -15.28 15.70 8.48
C SER A 144 -15.03 14.31 7.87
N LEU A 145 -14.39 14.27 6.70
CA LEU A 145 -13.87 13.07 6.05
C LEU A 145 -12.36 13.23 5.85
N VAL A 146 -11.61 12.16 6.12
CA VAL A 146 -10.20 12.03 5.75
C VAL A 146 -10.12 11.35 4.38
N LEU A 147 -9.47 11.99 3.42
CA LEU A 147 -9.30 11.51 2.05
C LEU A 147 -7.90 11.81 1.52
N GLY A 148 -7.25 10.79 0.97
CA GLY A 148 -6.03 10.92 0.18
C GLY A 148 -6.33 10.71 -1.30
N ILE A 149 -5.73 11.55 -2.15
CA ILE A 149 -5.73 11.43 -3.61
C ILE A 149 -4.27 11.41 -4.03
N ALA A 150 -3.91 10.47 -4.91
CA ALA A 150 -2.56 10.26 -5.34
C ALA A 150 -2.50 9.67 -6.74
N ASP A 151 -1.38 9.92 -7.40
CA ASP A 151 -1.01 9.29 -8.66
C ASP A 151 0.08 8.27 -8.34
N GLY A 152 0.03 7.11 -9.00
CA GLY A 152 0.97 6.03 -8.72
C GLY A 152 1.30 5.18 -9.94
N THR A 153 2.47 4.57 -9.89
CA THR A 153 3.01 3.69 -10.93
C THR A 153 3.39 2.35 -10.33
N VAL A 154 3.36 1.33 -11.18
CA VAL A 154 3.77 -0.05 -10.87
C VAL A 154 4.76 -0.48 -11.95
N ALA A 155 5.97 -0.87 -11.56
CA ALA A 155 7.05 -1.21 -12.48
C ALA A 155 7.87 -2.42 -12.01
#